data_AF-A0A9X4EF84-F1
#
_entry.id   AF-A0A9X4EF84-F1
#
_cell.length_a   1.000
_cell.length_b   1.000
_cell.length_c   1.000
_cell.angle_alpha   90.00
_cell.angle_beta   90.00
_cell.angle_gamma   90.00
#
_symmetry.space_group_name_H-M   'P 1'
#
loop_
_entity.id
_entity.type
_entity.pdbx_description
1 polymer ?
#
loop_
_entity_poly.entity_id
_entity_poly.type
_entity_poly.pdbx_seq_one_letter_code
_entity_poly.pdbx_strand_id
1 'polypeptide(L)'
;MALGLEEQYLIFGVAKQAFDLWRQGDVPGTKAWFRSQISDRTGAPVDSGIATRYTNDIGRFCESGADDLWLTLGPGYLYWGHAVPGYEIIDTYMEENSNPPDARESYLLARKIDGGWKNSDRAGRLLERHTLHPKAINWLTQQATMGTIKEDRYFIQLIMGQPLTEWHTRQDMMDAAMAAGWQPGPDVPVAPDEWLREVARMTDSVMNTAKHSNGQIVERVIKNKEIRFTKAELELEIIRLLEEKDYRCAITRRKLIKGDKWLQPSVDRICSDGHYEPGNIQITSWAANRTKGDLPDADVAALLQALQMGGEDDGIDVP
;
A
#
# COMPACT_ATOMS: atom_id res chain seq x y z
N MET A 1 4.78 21.09 -24.97
CA MET A 1 4.59 21.37 -23.53
C MET A 1 5.86 21.01 -22.81
N ALA A 2 6.49 22.00 -22.21
CA ALA A 2 7.69 21.83 -21.39
C ALA A 2 7.33 22.15 -19.94
N LEU A 3 7.82 21.33 -19.00
CA LEU A 3 7.71 21.59 -17.58
C LEU A 3 9.06 22.06 -17.05
N GLY A 4 9.04 23.12 -16.26
CA GLY A 4 10.24 23.74 -15.69
C GLY A 4 10.12 23.93 -14.18
N LEU A 5 11.26 24.16 -13.53
CA LEU A 5 11.36 24.45 -12.10
C LEU A 5 11.95 25.84 -11.92
N GLU A 6 11.24 26.68 -11.17
CA GLU A 6 11.79 27.86 -10.51
C GLU A 6 11.59 27.69 -9.00
N GLU A 7 12.36 28.41 -8.17
CA GLU A 7 12.58 28.14 -6.74
C GLU A 7 11.31 27.78 -5.92
N GLN A 8 10.12 28.25 -6.32
CA GLN A 8 8.84 27.92 -5.71
C GLN A 8 7.71 27.57 -6.68
N TYR A 9 8.00 27.43 -7.97
CA TYR A 9 6.98 27.30 -9.01
C TYR A 9 7.19 26.06 -9.87
N LEU A 10 6.07 25.43 -10.17
CA LEU A 10 5.91 24.52 -11.28
C LEU A 10 5.52 25.35 -12.50
N ILE A 11 6.31 25.24 -13.56
CA ILE A 11 6.08 25.97 -14.81
C ILE A 11 5.57 25.01 -15.87
N PHE A 12 4.53 25.40 -16.62
CA PHE A 12 3.94 24.64 -17.71
C PHE A 12 3.70 25.49 -18.95
N GLY A 13 4.41 25.17 -20.03
CA GLY A 13 4.21 25.79 -21.34
C GLY A 13 3.09 25.09 -22.11
N VAL A 14 2.10 25.86 -22.58
CA VAL A 14 0.95 25.37 -23.35
C VAL A 14 0.62 26.29 -24.51
N ALA A 15 0.30 25.72 -25.67
CA ALA A 15 -0.11 26.51 -26.84
C ALA A 15 -1.38 27.32 -26.52
N LYS A 16 -1.32 28.62 -26.81
CA LYS A 16 -2.36 29.59 -26.45
C LYS A 16 -3.75 29.19 -26.93
N GLN A 17 -3.86 28.80 -28.20
CA GLN A 17 -5.15 28.42 -28.82
C GLN A 17 -5.74 27.16 -28.18
N ALA A 18 -4.93 26.14 -27.91
CA ALA A 18 -5.39 24.93 -27.22
C ALA A 18 -5.89 25.24 -25.81
N PHE A 19 -5.16 26.08 -25.09
CA PHE A 19 -5.50 26.51 -23.75
C PHE A 19 -6.80 27.34 -23.72
N ASP A 20 -6.96 28.27 -24.66
CA ASP A 20 -8.15 29.12 -24.75
C ASP A 20 -9.42 28.28 -25.04
N LEU A 21 -9.32 27.26 -25.92
CA LEU A 21 -10.42 26.31 -26.17
C LEU A 21 -10.76 25.50 -24.92
N TRP A 22 -9.73 24.98 -24.23
CA TRP A 22 -9.90 24.21 -23.00
C TRP A 22 -10.58 25.05 -21.90
N ARG A 23 -10.14 26.30 -21.71
CA ARG A 23 -10.69 27.24 -20.73
C ARG A 23 -12.15 27.62 -21.00
N GLN A 24 -12.58 27.55 -22.26
CA GLN A 24 -13.98 27.74 -22.65
C GLN A 24 -14.85 26.49 -22.46
N GLY A 25 -14.25 25.36 -22.03
CA GLY A 25 -14.93 24.07 -21.88
C GLY A 25 -15.00 23.25 -23.16
N ASP A 26 -14.34 23.66 -24.25
CA ASP A 26 -14.34 22.95 -25.54
C ASP A 26 -13.24 21.87 -25.58
N VAL A 27 -13.46 20.80 -24.82
CA VAL A 27 -12.58 19.62 -24.81
C VAL A 27 -12.45 18.95 -26.19
N PRO A 28 -13.53 18.76 -26.98
CA PRO A 28 -13.42 18.22 -28.34
C PRO A 28 -12.57 19.11 -29.25
N GLY A 29 -12.77 20.42 -29.23
CA GLY A 29 -11.99 21.39 -30.01
C GLY A 29 -10.52 21.40 -29.60
N THR A 30 -10.23 21.33 -28.30
CA THR A 30 -8.85 21.22 -27.78
C THR A 30 -8.13 19.98 -28.35
N LYS A 31 -8.79 18.82 -28.34
CA LYS A 31 -8.24 17.58 -28.92
C LYS A 31 -8.06 17.68 -30.42
N ALA A 32 -9.03 18.25 -31.13
CA ALA A 32 -8.95 18.45 -32.58
C ALA A 32 -7.78 19.37 -32.95
N TRP A 33 -7.57 20.44 -32.17
CA TRP A 33 -6.45 21.35 -32.33
C TRP A 33 -5.12 20.60 -32.22
N PHE A 34 -4.91 19.82 -31.15
CA PHE A 34 -3.66 19.07 -30.97
C PHE A 34 -3.38 18.11 -32.11
N ARG A 35 -4.40 17.43 -32.63
CA ARG A 35 -4.25 16.54 -33.79
C ARG A 35 -3.89 17.30 -35.07
N SER A 36 -4.41 18.51 -35.26
CA SER A 36 -4.14 19.30 -36.46
C SER A 36 -2.76 19.98 -36.44
N GLN A 37 -2.27 20.32 -35.24
CA GLN A 37 -1.07 21.13 -35.09
C GLN A 37 0.15 20.31 -34.67
N ILE A 38 0.01 19.22 -33.92
CA ILE A 38 1.16 18.45 -33.46
C ILE A 38 1.39 17.25 -34.37
N SER A 39 2.63 17.12 -34.82
CA SER A 39 3.12 15.93 -35.50
C SER A 39 3.93 15.06 -34.55
N ASP A 40 3.88 13.75 -34.77
CA ASP A 40 4.76 12.80 -34.12
C ASP A 40 6.19 12.85 -34.72
N ARG A 41 7.07 11.98 -34.22
CA ARG A 41 8.46 11.83 -34.69
C ARG A 41 8.61 11.47 -36.17
N THR A 42 7.54 11.00 -36.82
CA THR A 42 7.50 10.67 -38.26
C THR A 42 6.98 11.82 -39.11
N GLY A 43 6.52 12.91 -38.49
CA GLY A 43 5.88 14.04 -39.15
C GLY A 43 4.36 13.86 -39.34
N ALA A 44 3.80 12.70 -39.00
CA ALA A 44 2.37 12.44 -39.09
C ALA A 44 1.60 13.12 -37.95
N PRO A 45 0.35 13.55 -38.17
CA PRO A 45 -0.51 14.05 -37.09
C PRO A 45 -0.56 13.10 -35.89
N VAL A 46 -0.49 13.65 -34.67
CA VAL A 46 -0.61 12.83 -33.46
C VAL A 46 -1.96 12.11 -33.39
N ASP A 47 -1.95 10.92 -32.80
CA ASP A 47 -3.16 10.13 -32.64
C ASP A 47 -4.13 10.69 -31.57
N SER A 48 -5.31 10.09 -31.46
CA SER A 48 -6.32 10.48 -30.47
C SER A 48 -5.90 10.27 -29.02
N GLY A 49 -5.02 9.30 -28.76
CA GLY A 49 -4.49 9.01 -27.44
C GLY A 49 -3.55 10.11 -26.97
N ILE A 50 -2.61 10.53 -27.83
CA ILE A 50 -1.68 11.64 -27.57
C ILE A 50 -2.44 12.95 -27.38
N ALA A 51 -3.40 13.26 -28.25
CA ALA A 51 -4.21 14.47 -28.12
C ALA A 51 -5.04 14.49 -26.82
N THR A 52 -5.57 13.33 -26.41
CA THR A 52 -6.26 13.17 -25.13
C THR A 52 -5.31 13.38 -23.96
N ARG A 53 -4.10 12.79 -24.02
CA ARG A 53 -3.06 12.99 -23.01
C ARG A 53 -2.75 14.47 -22.84
N TYR A 54 -2.48 15.20 -23.92
CA TYR A 54 -2.14 16.62 -23.81
C TYR A 54 -3.27 17.47 -23.25
N THR A 55 -4.52 17.17 -23.61
CA THR A 55 -5.69 17.84 -23.04
C THR A 55 -5.80 17.56 -21.53
N ASN A 56 -5.55 16.31 -21.12
CA ASN A 56 -5.57 15.94 -19.71
C ASN A 56 -4.42 16.58 -18.92
N ASP A 57 -3.26 16.79 -19.54
CA ASP A 57 -2.12 17.46 -18.90
C ASP A 57 -2.44 18.93 -18.57
N ILE A 58 -3.18 19.63 -19.45
CA ILE A 58 -3.71 20.97 -19.16
C ILE A 58 -4.63 20.91 -17.94
N GLY A 59 -5.60 19.99 -17.96
CA GLY A 59 -6.55 19.82 -16.86
C GLY A 59 -5.85 19.54 -15.53
N ARG A 60 -4.94 18.57 -15.49
CA ARG A 60 -4.13 18.24 -14.30
C ARG A 60 -3.42 19.45 -13.75
N PHE A 61 -2.69 20.18 -14.61
CA PHE A 61 -1.98 21.37 -14.16
C PHE A 61 -2.93 22.45 -13.63
N CYS A 62 -4.08 22.68 -14.27
CA CYS A 62 -4.98 23.79 -13.92
C CYS A 62 -5.92 23.48 -12.76
N GLU A 63 -6.30 22.22 -12.60
CA GLU A 63 -7.30 21.76 -11.63
C GLU A 63 -6.67 21.22 -10.34
N SER A 64 -5.34 21.06 -10.30
CA SER A 64 -4.65 20.54 -9.12
C SER A 64 -4.85 21.38 -7.85
N GLY A 65 -4.84 20.71 -6.70
CA GLY A 65 -5.02 21.28 -5.37
C GLY A 65 -3.97 20.84 -4.35
N ALA A 66 -4.20 21.19 -3.08
CA ALA A 66 -3.28 20.96 -1.97
C ALA A 66 -2.94 19.47 -1.72
N ASP A 67 -3.87 18.58 -2.08
CA ASP A 67 -3.69 17.14 -1.92
C ASP A 67 -2.86 16.51 -3.04
N ASP A 68 -2.57 17.24 -4.12
CA ASP A 68 -1.82 16.72 -5.26
C ASP A 68 -0.31 16.86 -5.04
N LEU A 69 0.37 15.72 -5.07
CA LEU A 69 1.82 15.61 -5.02
C LEU A 69 2.40 15.73 -6.42
N TRP A 70 3.25 16.73 -6.62
CA TRP A 70 3.99 16.95 -7.86
C TRP A 70 5.41 16.44 -7.73
N LEU A 71 5.90 15.79 -8.79
CA LEU A 71 7.22 15.14 -8.87
C LEU A 71 7.91 15.55 -10.15
N THR A 72 9.19 15.89 -10.07
CA THR A 72 9.94 16.38 -11.23
C THR A 72 11.41 16.05 -11.08
N LEU A 73 12.06 15.71 -12.19
CA LEU A 73 13.46 15.30 -12.20
C LEU A 73 14.33 16.44 -12.73
N GLY A 74 15.13 17.03 -11.85
CA GLY A 74 16.16 17.99 -12.24
C GLY A 74 17.49 17.31 -12.62
N PRO A 75 18.53 18.08 -12.95
CA PRO A 75 19.83 17.55 -13.37
C PRO A 75 20.46 16.58 -12.37
N GLY A 76 20.33 16.85 -11.06
CA GLY A 76 20.96 16.07 -9.99
C GLY A 76 20.01 15.39 -9.00
N TYR A 77 18.74 15.80 -8.92
CA TYR A 77 17.82 15.37 -7.87
C TYR A 77 16.40 15.15 -8.39
N LEU A 78 15.67 14.27 -7.70
CA LEU A 78 14.22 14.29 -7.71
C LEU A 78 13.73 15.41 -6.79
N TYR A 79 12.83 16.23 -7.30
CA TYR A 79 12.13 17.26 -6.55
C TYR A 79 10.67 16.87 -6.38
N TRP A 80 10.11 17.18 -5.22
CA TRP A 80 8.71 16.95 -4.90
C TRP A 80 8.11 18.10 -4.10
N GLY A 81 6.80 18.25 -4.18
CA GLY A 81 6.06 19.25 -3.41
C GLY A 81 4.56 19.18 -3.66
N HIS A 82 3.79 19.82 -2.78
CA HIS A 82 2.34 19.89 -2.92
C HIS A 82 1.95 21.15 -3.70
N ALA A 83 1.00 21.03 -4.62
CA ALA A 83 0.49 22.17 -5.37
C ALA A 83 -0.32 23.10 -4.46
N VAL A 84 -0.11 24.41 -4.58
CA VAL A 84 -1.06 25.40 -4.06
C VAL A 84 -2.21 25.50 -5.07
N PRO A 85 -3.49 25.50 -4.64
CA PRO A 85 -4.63 25.70 -5.53
C PRO A 85 -4.51 26.99 -6.36
N GLY A 86 -4.81 26.90 -7.65
CA GLY A 86 -4.72 28.00 -8.60
C GLY A 86 -3.44 28.00 -9.47
N TYR A 87 -3.49 28.78 -10.54
CA TYR A 87 -2.36 29.01 -11.45
C TYR A 87 -2.41 30.44 -11.97
N GLU A 88 -1.28 30.92 -12.48
CA GLU A 88 -1.12 32.24 -13.10
C GLU A 88 -0.55 32.07 -14.51
N ILE A 89 -0.98 32.92 -15.45
CA ILE A 89 -0.28 33.08 -16.73
C ILE A 89 0.80 34.13 -16.47
N ILE A 90 2.07 33.72 -16.47
CA ILE A 90 3.18 34.61 -16.12
C ILE A 90 3.87 35.23 -17.34
N ASP A 91 3.76 34.58 -18.50
CA ASP A 91 4.32 35.09 -19.75
C ASP A 91 3.62 34.49 -20.97
N THR A 92 3.88 35.09 -22.14
CA THR A 92 3.54 34.57 -23.46
C THR A 92 4.79 34.57 -24.31
N TYR A 93 5.12 33.42 -24.91
CA TYR A 93 6.31 33.27 -25.73
C TYR A 93 5.99 32.59 -27.06
N MET A 94 6.86 32.79 -28.05
CA MET A 94 6.80 32.06 -29.32
C MET A 94 7.69 30.82 -29.21
N GLU A 95 7.14 29.63 -29.45
CA GLU A 95 7.94 28.41 -29.55
C GLU A 95 8.80 28.46 -30.83
N GLU A 96 10.08 28.81 -30.68
CA GLU A 96 11.03 28.92 -31.81
C GLU A 96 11.56 27.55 -32.31
N ASN A 97 11.30 26.46 -31.58
CA ASN A 97 11.78 25.10 -31.88
C ASN A 97 10.64 24.06 -31.98
N SER A 98 9.43 24.46 -32.38
CA SER A 98 8.37 23.52 -32.75
C SER A 98 8.74 22.82 -34.07
N ASN A 99 8.63 21.49 -34.10
CA ASN A 99 8.61 20.73 -35.34
C ASN A 99 7.15 20.30 -35.58
N PRO A 100 6.44 20.81 -36.62
CA PRO A 100 6.92 21.68 -37.71
C PRO A 100 7.12 23.17 -37.32
N PRO A 101 7.89 23.94 -38.12
CA PRO A 101 8.46 25.27 -37.80
C PRO A 101 7.48 26.44 -37.73
N ASP A 102 6.19 26.15 -37.54
CA ASP A 102 5.22 27.21 -37.27
C ASP A 102 5.45 27.66 -35.82
N ALA A 103 6.01 28.85 -35.66
CA ALA A 103 6.15 29.49 -34.37
C ALA A 103 4.76 29.60 -33.74
N ARG A 104 4.57 28.98 -32.58
CA ARG A 104 3.29 28.97 -31.87
C ARG A 104 3.36 29.88 -30.68
N GLU A 105 2.38 30.76 -30.60
CA GLU A 105 2.16 31.54 -29.38
C GLU A 105 1.73 30.56 -28.26
N SER A 106 2.49 30.55 -27.19
CA SER A 106 2.30 29.69 -26.03
C SER A 106 2.21 30.54 -24.77
N TYR A 107 1.33 30.15 -23.85
CA TYR A 107 1.34 30.67 -22.49
C TYR A 107 2.37 29.92 -21.66
N LEU A 108 3.04 30.65 -20.79
CA LEU A 108 3.81 30.11 -19.68
C LEU A 108 2.94 30.20 -18.42
N LEU A 109 2.46 29.05 -17.94
CA LEU A 109 1.68 28.98 -16.71
C LEU A 109 2.61 28.70 -15.53
N ALA A 110 2.34 29.35 -14.40
CA ALA A 110 3.01 29.08 -13.14
C ALA A 110 2.01 28.62 -12.09
N ARG A 111 2.41 27.61 -11.33
CA ARG A 111 1.69 27.14 -10.15
C ARG A 111 2.64 27.11 -8.98
N LYS A 112 2.23 27.69 -7.85
CA LYS A 112 3.04 27.70 -6.65
C LYS A 112 3.08 26.32 -6.00
N ILE A 113 4.24 25.95 -5.48
CA ILE A 113 4.44 24.76 -4.66
C ILE A 113 4.52 25.16 -3.19
N ASP A 114 3.75 24.48 -2.34
CA ASP A 114 3.69 24.77 -0.91
C ASP A 114 5.03 24.46 -0.23
N GLY A 115 5.58 25.47 0.44
CA GLY A 115 6.91 25.42 1.05
C GLY A 115 8.07 25.26 0.04
N GLY A 116 7.81 25.44 -1.26
CA GLY A 116 8.80 25.25 -2.32
C GLY A 116 9.13 23.79 -2.62
N TRP A 117 9.94 23.58 -3.64
CA TRP A 117 10.39 22.25 -4.04
C TRP A 117 11.35 21.65 -3.01
N LYS A 118 11.14 20.36 -2.69
CA LYS A 118 12.01 19.59 -1.80
C LYS A 118 12.75 18.54 -2.58
N ASN A 119 14.05 18.42 -2.32
CA ASN A 119 14.91 17.38 -2.91
C ASN A 119 15.38 16.34 -1.89
N SER A 120 14.76 16.31 -0.72
CA SER A 120 15.04 15.34 0.34
C SER A 120 13.78 14.58 0.73
N ASP A 121 13.93 13.37 1.24
CA ASP A 121 12.82 12.69 1.91
C ASP A 121 12.43 13.40 3.24
N ARG A 122 11.40 12.88 3.91
CA ARG A 122 10.92 13.39 5.20
C ARG A 122 11.92 13.21 6.36
N ALA A 123 12.91 12.33 6.21
CA ALA A 123 14.00 12.14 7.15
C ALA A 123 15.21 13.06 6.87
N GLY A 124 15.16 13.86 5.79
CA GLY A 124 16.21 14.79 5.39
C GLY A 124 17.28 14.19 4.47
N ARG A 125 17.13 12.94 4.00
CA ARG A 125 18.06 12.31 3.05
C ARG A 125 17.83 12.85 1.64
N LEU A 126 18.90 13.20 0.94
CA LEU A 126 18.81 13.72 -0.43
C LEU A 126 18.33 12.66 -1.42
N LEU A 127 17.37 13.02 -2.27
CA LEU A 127 16.81 12.20 -3.34
C LEU A 127 17.62 12.40 -4.63
N GLU A 128 18.87 11.95 -4.58
CA GLU A 128 19.82 12.09 -5.69
C GLU A 128 19.39 11.26 -6.90
N ARG A 129 19.40 11.87 -8.08
CA ARG A 129 18.94 11.22 -9.33
C ARG A 129 19.63 9.89 -9.60
N HIS A 130 20.91 9.78 -9.29
CA HIS A 130 21.71 8.57 -9.55
C HIS A 130 21.45 7.43 -8.56
N THR A 131 20.84 7.70 -7.40
CA THR A 131 20.45 6.68 -6.43
C THR A 131 19.04 6.16 -6.66
N LEU A 132 18.23 6.84 -7.49
CA LEU A 132 16.88 6.41 -7.85
C LEU A 132 16.90 5.14 -8.70
N HIS A 133 15.87 4.31 -8.51
CA HIS A 133 15.69 3.10 -9.31
C HIS A 133 15.49 3.44 -10.81
N PRO A 134 16.06 2.68 -11.76
CA PRO A 134 15.96 2.97 -13.21
C PRO A 134 14.53 3.09 -13.72
N LYS A 135 13.60 2.26 -13.21
CA LYS A 135 12.18 2.41 -13.53
C LYS A 135 11.57 3.72 -13.04
N ALA A 136 11.98 4.21 -11.87
CA ALA A 136 11.50 5.48 -11.35
C ALA A 136 12.00 6.64 -12.23
N ILE A 137 13.27 6.62 -12.64
CA ILE A 137 13.85 7.58 -13.59
C ILE A 137 13.11 7.53 -14.93
N ASN A 138 12.91 6.33 -15.48
CA ASN A 138 12.23 6.17 -16.76
C ASN A 138 10.80 6.69 -16.70
N TRP A 139 10.09 6.40 -15.61
CA TRP A 139 8.76 6.94 -15.38
C TRP A 139 8.77 8.47 -15.29
N LEU A 140 9.67 9.06 -14.51
CA LEU A 140 9.76 10.53 -14.33
C LEU A 140 10.11 11.24 -15.64
N THR A 141 10.85 10.55 -16.52
CA THR A 141 11.24 11.08 -17.83
C THR A 141 10.11 10.96 -18.85
N GLN A 142 9.29 9.90 -18.78
CA GLN A 142 8.19 9.65 -19.72
C GLN A 142 6.88 10.35 -19.32
N GLN A 143 6.63 10.45 -18.02
CA GLN A 143 5.44 11.03 -17.39
C GLN A 143 5.93 12.31 -16.70
N ALA A 144 5.65 13.44 -17.31
CA ALA A 144 6.26 14.68 -16.87
C ALA A 144 5.70 15.20 -15.54
N THR A 145 4.65 14.60 -14.95
CA THR A 145 4.13 14.90 -13.60
C THR A 145 2.86 14.12 -13.27
N MET A 146 2.96 13.17 -12.34
CA MET A 146 1.92 12.26 -11.79
C MET A 146 1.68 10.95 -12.54
N GLY A 147 1.58 9.88 -11.75
CA GLY A 147 1.52 8.50 -12.18
C GLY A 147 0.17 7.90 -12.39
N THR A 148 0.22 6.58 -12.55
CA THR A 148 -0.88 5.74 -12.09
C THR A 148 -0.77 5.58 -10.56
N ILE A 149 -1.88 5.25 -9.89
CA ILE A 149 -1.98 4.96 -8.44
C ILE A 149 -0.84 4.04 -7.95
N LYS A 150 -0.36 3.14 -8.82
CA LYS A 150 0.71 2.19 -8.52
C LYS A 150 2.08 2.84 -8.42
N GLU A 151 2.42 3.79 -9.29
CA GLU A 151 3.70 4.50 -9.19
C GLU A 151 3.67 5.60 -8.14
N ASP A 152 2.51 6.20 -7.89
CA ASP A 152 2.33 7.18 -6.81
C ASP A 152 2.71 6.58 -5.45
N ARG A 153 2.35 5.32 -5.18
CA ARG A 153 2.73 4.63 -3.93
C ARG A 153 4.25 4.44 -3.77
N TYR A 154 4.98 4.16 -4.86
CA TYR A 154 6.45 4.03 -4.82
C TYR A 154 7.08 5.37 -4.41
N PHE A 155 6.68 6.46 -5.06
CA PHE A 155 7.23 7.79 -4.78
C PHE A 155 6.81 8.30 -3.41
N ILE A 156 5.58 8.02 -2.96
CA ILE A 156 5.15 8.33 -1.60
C ILE A 156 6.04 7.62 -0.59
N GLN A 157 6.30 6.31 -0.74
CA GLN A 157 7.19 5.59 0.19
C GLN A 157 8.62 6.13 0.15
N LEU A 158 9.16 6.40 -1.03
CA LEU A 158 10.47 7.00 -1.22
C LEU A 158 10.57 8.35 -0.48
N ILE A 159 9.58 9.23 -0.67
CA ILE A 159 9.53 10.57 -0.03
C ILE A 159 9.31 10.48 1.47
N MET A 160 8.52 9.51 1.93
CA MET A 160 8.32 9.25 3.36
C MET A 160 9.54 8.58 4.00
N GLY A 161 10.56 8.23 3.22
CA GLY A 161 11.75 7.53 3.69
C GLY A 161 11.49 6.10 4.12
N GLN A 162 10.38 5.51 3.68
CA GLN A 162 9.95 4.16 4.02
C GLN A 162 10.73 3.11 3.22
N PRO A 163 10.82 1.86 3.72
CA PRO A 163 11.46 0.77 2.99
C PRO A 163 10.82 0.53 1.63
N LEU A 164 11.63 0.39 0.58
CA LEU A 164 11.15 0.18 -0.80
C LEU A 164 11.17 -1.30 -1.24
N THR A 165 11.32 -2.22 -0.29
CA THR A 165 11.55 -3.64 -0.54
C THR A 165 10.41 -4.30 -1.31
N GLU A 166 9.15 -3.95 -1.03
CA GLU A 166 8.01 -4.49 -1.79
C GLU A 166 8.12 -4.17 -3.29
N TRP A 167 8.73 -3.03 -3.63
CA TRP A 167 8.93 -2.60 -5.01
C TRP A 167 10.15 -3.25 -5.62
N HIS A 168 11.29 -3.18 -4.92
CA HIS A 168 12.56 -3.69 -5.45
C HIS A 168 12.59 -5.23 -5.55
N THR A 169 11.65 -5.93 -4.91
CA THR A 169 11.48 -7.38 -5.04
C THR A 169 10.60 -7.82 -6.21
N ARG A 170 9.95 -6.89 -6.91
CA ARG A 170 9.13 -7.23 -8.08
C ARG A 170 10.01 -7.56 -9.27
N GLN A 171 9.64 -8.61 -10.01
CA GLN A 171 10.40 -9.07 -11.17
C GLN A 171 10.68 -7.94 -12.18
N ASP A 172 9.68 -7.11 -12.47
CA ASP A 172 9.83 -6.01 -13.42
C ASP A 172 10.77 -4.89 -12.94
N MET A 173 10.96 -4.74 -11.64
CA MET A 173 11.94 -3.82 -11.05
C MET A 173 13.34 -4.46 -11.04
N MET A 174 13.44 -5.73 -10.63
CA MET A 174 14.68 -6.50 -10.64
C MET A 174 15.30 -6.60 -12.03
N ASP A 175 14.50 -6.89 -13.06
CA ASP A 175 14.96 -6.99 -14.45
C ASP A 175 15.52 -5.65 -14.93
N ALA A 176 14.84 -4.54 -14.60
CA ALA A 176 15.29 -3.19 -14.95
C ALA A 176 16.56 -2.78 -14.20
N ALA A 177 16.68 -3.15 -12.93
CA ALA A 177 17.89 -2.93 -12.14
C ALA A 177 19.08 -3.71 -12.71
N MET A 178 18.88 -5.00 -13.01
CA MET A 178 19.91 -5.86 -13.59
C MET A 178 20.36 -5.35 -14.97
N ALA A 179 19.42 -4.98 -15.84
CA ALA A 179 19.73 -4.44 -17.17
C ALA A 179 20.51 -3.13 -17.11
N ALA A 180 20.28 -2.31 -16.09
CA ALA A 180 20.97 -1.04 -15.89
C ALA A 180 22.28 -1.16 -15.07
N GLY A 181 22.61 -2.35 -14.56
CA GLY A 181 23.71 -2.52 -13.61
C GLY A 181 23.51 -1.72 -12.30
N TRP A 182 22.25 -1.43 -11.96
CA TRP A 182 21.91 -0.58 -10.83
C TRP A 182 22.01 -1.35 -9.53
N GLN A 183 22.64 -0.73 -8.53
CA GLN A 183 22.60 -1.17 -7.15
C GLN A 183 21.98 -0.06 -6.28
N PRO A 184 21.23 -0.41 -5.23
CA PRO A 184 20.74 0.59 -4.29
C PRO A 184 21.91 1.37 -3.70
N GLY A 185 21.81 2.69 -3.70
CA GLY A 185 22.78 3.53 -2.99
C GLY A 185 22.77 3.23 -1.48
N PRO A 186 23.87 3.55 -0.76
CA PRO A 186 23.97 3.30 0.68
C PRO A 186 22.86 3.95 1.51
N ASP A 187 22.25 5.02 0.99
CA ASP A 187 21.21 5.81 1.66
C ASP A 187 19.78 5.45 1.26
N VAL A 188 19.61 4.58 0.25
CA VAL A 188 18.29 4.04 -0.10
C VAL A 188 17.97 2.97 0.96
N PRO A 189 16.87 3.09 1.72
CA PRO A 189 16.48 2.06 2.68
C PRO A 189 16.05 0.81 1.91
N VAL A 190 17.04 -0.02 1.58
CA VAL A 190 16.84 -1.43 1.27
C VAL A 190 16.60 -2.07 2.61
N ALA A 191 15.46 -2.73 2.81
CA ALA A 191 15.36 -3.61 3.96
C ALA A 191 16.36 -4.76 3.76
N PRO A 192 17.37 -4.95 4.62
CA PRO A 192 17.53 -6.29 5.13
C PRO A 192 16.32 -6.58 6.02
N ASP A 193 15.89 -7.83 6.07
CA ASP A 193 15.04 -8.40 7.12
C ASP A 193 13.57 -8.71 6.76
N GLU A 194 13.25 -9.98 6.97
CA GLU A 194 11.96 -10.67 6.80
C GLU A 194 10.82 -9.96 7.56
N TRP A 195 11.17 -9.28 8.65
CA TRP A 195 10.27 -8.50 9.50
C TRP A 195 9.54 -7.36 8.79
N LEU A 196 10.11 -6.74 7.75
CA LEU A 196 9.46 -5.62 7.07
C LEU A 196 8.34 -6.05 6.12
N ARG A 197 8.38 -7.28 5.59
CA ARG A 197 7.24 -7.87 4.87
C ARG A 197 6.07 -8.13 5.81
N GLU A 198 6.38 -8.56 7.03
CA GLU A 198 5.37 -8.84 8.05
C GLU A 198 4.71 -7.55 8.56
N VAL A 199 5.47 -6.46 8.71
CA VAL A 199 4.92 -5.13 9.03
C VAL A 199 3.95 -4.62 7.95
N ALA A 200 4.28 -4.78 6.68
CA ALA A 200 3.39 -4.39 5.58
C ALA A 200 2.09 -5.21 5.59
N ARG A 201 2.19 -6.54 5.77
CA ARG A 201 1.04 -7.45 5.89
C ARG A 201 0.13 -7.06 7.06
N MET A 202 0.71 -6.75 8.22
CA MET A 202 -0.05 -6.30 9.40
C MET A 202 -0.73 -4.95 9.16
N THR A 203 -0.05 -4.00 8.51
CA THR A 203 -0.60 -2.67 8.19
C THR A 203 -1.79 -2.78 7.25
N ASP A 204 -1.66 -3.54 6.16
CA ASP A 204 -2.76 -3.79 5.21
C ASP A 204 -3.94 -4.47 5.91
N SER A 205 -3.69 -5.42 6.80
CA SER A 205 -4.73 -6.07 7.61
C SER A 205 -5.48 -5.06 8.48
N VAL A 206 -4.78 -4.18 9.20
CA VAL A 206 -5.39 -3.16 10.07
C VAL A 206 -6.22 -2.17 9.26
N MET A 207 -5.66 -1.63 8.18
CA MET A 207 -6.35 -0.67 7.31
C MET A 207 -7.59 -1.30 6.67
N ASN A 208 -7.49 -2.55 6.24
CA ASN A 208 -8.61 -3.28 5.67
C ASN A 208 -9.69 -3.57 6.72
N THR A 209 -9.32 -4.02 7.92
CA THR A 209 -10.26 -4.22 9.02
C THR A 209 -10.95 -2.91 9.41
N ALA A 210 -10.22 -1.81 9.58
CA ALA A 210 -10.79 -0.51 9.95
C ALA A 210 -11.75 0.02 8.88
N LYS A 211 -11.37 -0.08 7.60
CA LYS A 211 -12.21 0.32 6.46
C LYS A 211 -13.55 -0.42 6.41
N HIS A 212 -13.57 -1.69 6.79
CA HIS A 212 -14.76 -2.54 6.74
C HIS A 212 -15.50 -2.65 8.08
N SER A 213 -14.94 -2.12 9.18
CA SER A 213 -15.55 -2.11 10.51
C SER A 213 -16.39 -0.84 10.71
N ASN A 214 -17.56 -0.78 10.09
CA ASN A 214 -18.51 0.33 10.12
C ASN A 214 -19.63 0.16 11.17
N GLY A 215 -19.41 -0.66 12.21
CA GLY A 215 -20.41 -0.91 13.27
C GLY A 215 -21.56 -1.84 12.87
N GLN A 216 -21.38 -2.65 11.83
CA GLN A 216 -22.36 -3.64 11.40
C GLN A 216 -22.72 -4.66 12.50
N ILE A 217 -24.01 -4.93 12.66
CA ILE A 217 -24.52 -6.07 13.43
C ILE A 217 -24.54 -7.26 12.49
N VAL A 218 -23.68 -8.24 12.75
CA VAL A 218 -23.61 -9.50 11.98
C VAL A 218 -24.48 -10.54 12.69
N GLU A 219 -25.56 -10.96 12.05
CA GLU A 219 -26.34 -12.12 12.51
C GLU A 219 -25.50 -13.39 12.33
N ARG A 220 -25.24 -14.10 13.43
CA ARG A 220 -24.54 -15.38 13.39
C ARG A 220 -25.54 -16.52 13.55
N VAL A 221 -25.40 -17.55 12.74
CA VAL A 221 -26.12 -18.82 12.96
C VAL A 221 -25.45 -19.55 14.13
N ILE A 222 -26.20 -19.72 15.23
CA ILE A 222 -25.74 -20.54 16.37
C ILE A 222 -25.94 -22.00 15.97
N LYS A 223 -24.84 -22.76 15.81
CA LYS A 223 -24.90 -24.21 15.54
C LYS A 223 -25.72 -24.90 16.64
N ASN A 224 -26.64 -25.79 16.25
CA ASN A 224 -27.39 -26.62 17.20
C ASN A 224 -26.43 -27.56 17.94
N LYS A 225 -26.45 -27.52 19.28
CA LYS A 225 -25.58 -28.34 20.13
C LYS A 225 -26.47 -29.21 21.02
N GLU A 226 -26.60 -30.48 20.65
CA GLU A 226 -27.29 -31.47 21.45
C GLU A 226 -26.33 -32.17 22.42
N ILE A 227 -26.86 -32.62 23.55
CA ILE A 227 -26.16 -33.48 24.51
C ILE A 227 -26.75 -34.88 24.33
N ARG A 228 -25.94 -35.82 23.83
CA ARG A 228 -26.32 -37.22 23.61
C ARG A 228 -25.87 -38.13 24.75
N PHE A 229 -25.82 -37.55 25.94
CA PHE A 229 -25.53 -38.21 27.20
C PHE A 229 -26.68 -37.92 28.17
N THR A 230 -27.01 -38.88 29.02
CA THR A 230 -27.61 -38.54 30.31
C THR A 230 -26.57 -37.85 31.19
N LYS A 231 -27.01 -37.14 32.23
CA LYS A 231 -26.10 -36.48 33.18
C LYS A 231 -25.11 -37.47 33.81
N ALA A 232 -25.57 -38.66 34.21
CA ALA A 232 -24.74 -39.68 34.83
C ALA A 232 -23.70 -40.26 33.85
N GLU A 233 -24.09 -40.49 32.59
CA GLU A 233 -23.15 -40.96 31.56
C GLU A 233 -22.08 -39.92 31.25
N LEU A 234 -22.44 -38.63 31.20
CA LEU A 234 -21.49 -37.56 30.97
C LEU A 234 -20.50 -37.41 32.15
N GLU A 235 -20.97 -37.51 33.39
CA GLU A 235 -20.11 -37.47 34.58
C GLU A 235 -19.09 -38.62 34.57
N LEU A 236 -19.54 -39.85 34.27
CA LEU A 236 -18.66 -41.01 34.16
C LEU A 236 -17.64 -40.87 33.02
N GLU A 237 -18.08 -40.38 31.87
CA GLU A 237 -17.19 -40.18 30.71
C GLU A 237 -16.14 -39.09 30.99
N ILE A 238 -16.52 -37.99 31.66
CA ILE A 238 -15.57 -36.94 32.06
C ILE A 238 -14.53 -37.49 33.05
N ILE A 239 -14.95 -38.29 34.03
CA ILE A 239 -14.03 -38.93 34.99
C ILE A 239 -13.06 -39.84 34.23
N ARG A 240 -13.58 -40.70 33.35
CA ARG A 240 -12.78 -41.61 32.52
C ARG A 240 -11.73 -40.86 31.70
N LEU A 241 -12.13 -39.77 31.04
CA LEU A 241 -11.23 -38.94 30.22
C LEU A 241 -10.16 -38.22 31.04
N LEU A 242 -10.50 -37.74 32.24
CA LEU A 242 -9.53 -37.13 33.16
C LEU A 242 -8.49 -38.14 33.62
N GLU A 243 -8.92 -39.33 34.03
CA GLU A 243 -8.03 -40.40 34.51
C GLU A 243 -7.14 -40.95 33.40
N GLU A 244 -7.70 -41.23 32.21
CA GLU A 244 -6.95 -41.76 31.06
C GLU A 244 -5.82 -40.82 30.62
N LYS A 245 -6.01 -39.51 30.79
CA LYS A 245 -5.02 -38.48 30.42
C LYS A 245 -4.20 -37.98 31.60
N ASP A 246 -4.23 -38.66 32.75
CA ASP A 246 -3.48 -38.27 33.95
C ASP A 246 -3.73 -36.79 34.34
N TYR A 247 -4.99 -36.37 34.28
CA TYR A 247 -5.43 -35.00 34.59
C TYR A 247 -4.69 -33.92 33.79
N ARG A 248 -4.36 -34.20 32.53
CA ARG A 248 -3.72 -33.26 31.60
C ARG A 248 -4.68 -32.85 30.49
N CYS A 249 -4.50 -31.61 30.01
CA CYS A 249 -5.20 -31.10 28.85
C CYS A 249 -4.89 -31.97 27.62
N ALA A 250 -5.92 -32.42 26.92
CA ALA A 250 -5.75 -33.29 25.75
C ALA A 250 -4.95 -32.63 24.61
N ILE A 251 -5.10 -31.31 24.42
CA ILE A 251 -4.39 -30.53 23.38
C ILE A 251 -2.95 -30.21 23.84
N THR A 252 -2.79 -29.56 24.98
CA THR A 252 -1.49 -28.99 25.40
C THR A 252 -0.63 -29.92 26.25
N ARG A 253 -1.20 -31.03 26.73
CA ARG A 253 -0.59 -31.99 27.67
C ARG A 253 -0.15 -31.41 29.02
N ARG A 254 -0.47 -30.14 29.30
CA ARG A 254 -0.21 -29.50 30.60
C ARG A 254 -1.18 -30.02 31.66
N LYS A 255 -0.72 -30.08 32.90
CA LYS A 255 -1.53 -30.50 34.05
C LYS A 255 -2.68 -29.51 34.26
N LEU A 256 -3.88 -30.04 34.48
CA LEU A 256 -5.07 -29.24 34.78
C LEU A 256 -5.08 -28.87 36.26
N ILE A 257 -5.47 -27.63 36.56
CA ILE A 257 -5.47 -27.09 37.92
C ILE A 257 -6.85 -26.53 38.23
N LYS A 258 -7.54 -27.13 39.19
CA LYS A 258 -8.87 -26.67 39.63
C LYS A 258 -8.77 -25.26 40.20
N GLY A 259 -9.68 -24.38 39.80
CA GLY A 259 -9.71 -22.98 40.26
C GLY A 259 -8.72 -22.04 39.58
N ASP A 260 -7.78 -22.57 38.78
CA ASP A 260 -6.91 -21.73 37.96
C ASP A 260 -7.68 -21.17 36.76
N LYS A 261 -7.59 -19.85 36.55
CA LYS A 261 -8.33 -19.16 35.49
C LYS A 261 -8.10 -19.78 34.11
N TRP A 262 -6.88 -20.21 33.81
CA TRP A 262 -6.44 -20.62 32.48
C TRP A 262 -6.29 -22.14 32.37
N LEU A 263 -5.90 -22.82 33.45
CA LEU A 263 -5.61 -24.25 33.50
C LEU A 263 -6.74 -25.10 34.09
N GLN A 264 -7.87 -24.51 34.48
CA GLN A 264 -9.03 -25.28 34.92
C GLN A 264 -9.54 -26.25 33.84
N PRO A 265 -9.99 -27.46 34.21
CA PRO A 265 -10.61 -28.39 33.28
C PRO A 265 -11.83 -27.79 32.58
N SER A 266 -11.94 -28.04 31.28
CA SER A 266 -13.06 -27.69 30.43
C SER A 266 -13.40 -28.84 29.50
N VAL A 267 -14.68 -29.09 29.26
CA VAL A 267 -15.13 -30.03 28.23
C VAL A 267 -15.05 -29.34 26.87
N ASP A 268 -14.44 -29.99 25.90
CA ASP A 268 -14.34 -29.56 24.50
C ASP A 268 -14.83 -30.66 23.56
N ARG A 269 -15.31 -30.26 22.37
CA ARG A 269 -15.69 -31.18 21.29
C ARG A 269 -14.52 -31.35 20.34
N ILE A 270 -14.10 -32.58 20.08
CA ILE A 270 -13.00 -32.90 19.16
C ILE A 270 -13.34 -32.33 17.76
N CYS A 271 -14.53 -32.66 17.25
CA CYS A 271 -15.12 -32.05 16.07
C CYS A 271 -16.12 -30.95 16.47
N SER A 272 -15.83 -29.70 16.11
CA SER A 272 -16.66 -28.53 16.44
C SER A 272 -18.02 -28.52 15.71
N ASP A 273 -18.14 -29.27 14.61
CA ASP A 273 -19.38 -29.48 13.85
C ASP A 273 -20.26 -30.61 14.43
N GLY A 274 -19.71 -31.45 15.31
CA GLY A 274 -20.45 -32.51 15.99
C GLY A 274 -21.14 -32.07 17.30
N HIS A 275 -21.81 -33.02 17.96
CA HIS A 275 -22.52 -32.80 19.23
C HIS A 275 -21.68 -33.21 20.44
N TYR A 276 -22.18 -32.99 21.66
CA TYR A 276 -21.60 -33.61 22.85
C TYR A 276 -22.08 -35.05 22.90
N GLU A 277 -21.28 -35.95 22.34
CA GLU A 277 -21.61 -37.37 22.18
C GLU A 277 -20.40 -38.27 22.45
N PRO A 278 -20.62 -39.56 22.74
CA PRO A 278 -19.53 -40.51 22.95
C PRO A 278 -18.52 -40.47 21.80
N GLY A 279 -17.23 -40.38 22.14
CA GLY A 279 -16.15 -40.32 21.16
C GLY A 279 -15.91 -38.95 20.52
N ASN A 280 -16.75 -37.93 20.76
CA ASN A 280 -16.55 -36.57 20.25
C ASN A 280 -16.24 -35.54 21.36
N ILE A 281 -16.06 -35.96 22.61
CA ILE A 281 -15.69 -35.06 23.71
C ILE A 281 -14.29 -35.37 24.25
N GLN A 282 -13.62 -34.33 24.74
CA GLN A 282 -12.32 -34.41 25.40
C GLN A 282 -12.22 -33.38 26.52
N ILE A 283 -11.26 -33.57 27.43
CA ILE A 283 -10.99 -32.61 28.51
C ILE A 283 -9.75 -31.79 28.20
N THR A 284 -9.93 -30.48 28.17
CA THR A 284 -8.90 -29.50 27.87
C THR A 284 -8.79 -28.48 29.01
N SER A 285 -7.79 -27.59 28.94
CA SER A 285 -7.80 -26.41 29.81
C SER A 285 -8.74 -25.36 29.23
N TRP A 286 -9.30 -24.50 30.09
CA TRP A 286 -10.16 -23.39 29.64
C TRP A 286 -9.46 -22.52 28.59
N ALA A 287 -8.18 -22.21 28.78
CA ALA A 287 -7.39 -21.46 27.81
C ALA A 287 -7.31 -22.17 26.45
N ALA A 288 -7.01 -23.48 26.43
CA ALA A 288 -6.91 -24.24 25.18
C ALA A 288 -8.25 -24.33 24.44
N ASN A 289 -9.34 -24.59 25.17
CA ASN A 289 -10.69 -24.61 24.59
C ASN A 289 -11.10 -23.24 24.01
N ARG A 290 -10.77 -22.17 24.72
CA ARG A 290 -11.09 -20.80 24.30
C ARG A 290 -10.33 -20.39 23.06
N THR A 291 -9.04 -20.74 22.99
CA THR A 291 -8.16 -20.48 21.84
C THR A 291 -8.55 -21.32 20.64
N LYS A 292 -8.97 -22.57 20.85
CA LYS A 292 -9.39 -23.48 19.79
C LYS A 292 -10.53 -22.92 18.95
N GLY A 293 -11.61 -22.44 19.57
CA GLY A 293 -12.77 -21.96 18.80
C GLY A 293 -13.29 -23.03 17.83
N ASP A 294 -13.19 -22.78 16.52
CA ASP A 294 -13.52 -23.74 15.46
C ASP A 294 -12.28 -24.39 14.80
N LEU A 295 -11.07 -24.08 15.26
CA LEU A 295 -9.83 -24.64 14.71
C LEU A 295 -9.65 -26.13 15.06
N PRO A 296 -8.97 -26.92 14.22
CA PRO A 296 -8.53 -28.27 14.54
C PRO A 296 -7.52 -28.30 15.71
N ASP A 297 -7.52 -29.39 16.49
CA ASP A 297 -6.60 -29.57 17.64
C ASP A 297 -5.12 -29.42 17.28
N ALA A 298 -4.72 -29.90 16.09
CA ALA A 298 -3.34 -29.86 15.61
C ALA A 298 -2.83 -28.42 15.43
N ASP A 299 -3.68 -27.53 14.92
CA ASP A 299 -3.32 -26.13 14.67
C ASP A 299 -3.18 -25.36 15.99
N VAL A 300 -4.01 -25.68 16.99
CA VAL A 300 -3.92 -25.09 18.33
C VAL A 300 -2.67 -25.56 19.06
N ALA A 301 -2.33 -26.84 18.93
CA ALA A 301 -1.09 -27.37 19.50
C ALA A 301 0.15 -26.72 18.88
N ALA A 302 0.18 -26.55 17.55
CA ALA A 302 1.26 -25.86 16.85
C ALA A 302 1.39 -24.39 17.27
N LEU A 303 0.27 -23.66 17.38
CA LEU A 303 0.26 -22.27 17.87
C LEU A 303 0.85 -22.15 19.28
N LEU A 304 0.45 -23.02 20.20
CA LEU A 304 0.91 -22.97 21.59
C LEU A 304 2.37 -23.40 21.73
N GLN A 305 2.88 -24.25 20.84
CA GLN A 305 4.30 -24.59 20.79
C GLN A 305 5.13 -23.41 20.26
N ALA A 306 4.66 -22.70 19.22
CA ALA A 306 5.30 -21.48 18.72
C ALA A 306 5.37 -20.39 19.81
N LEU A 307 4.31 -20.21 20.58
CA LEU A 307 4.27 -19.26 21.70
C LEU A 307 5.21 -19.63 22.86
N GLN A 308 5.56 -20.91 23.04
CA GLN A 308 6.51 -21.35 24.07
C GLN A 308 7.97 -21.25 23.63
N MET A 309 8.25 -21.34 22.33
CA MET A 309 9.61 -21.20 21.79
C MET A 309 10.05 -19.73 21.59
N GLY A 310 9.10 -18.79 21.55
CA GLY A 310 9.39 -17.35 21.42
C GLY A 310 9.68 -16.63 22.75
N GLY A 311 9.86 -17.36 23.85
CA GLY A 311 10.12 -16.82 25.18
C GLY A 311 11.57 -17.00 25.61
N GLU A 312 12.50 -16.27 24.99
CA GLU A 312 13.73 -15.88 25.69
C GLU A 312 13.43 -14.56 26.42
N ASP A 313 13.65 -14.58 27.73
CA ASP A 313 13.39 -13.51 28.70
C ASP A 313 14.03 -12.18 28.29
N ASP A 314 13.20 -11.17 28.03
CA ASP A 314 13.51 -9.79 28.40
C ASP A 314 12.37 -9.33 29.32
N GLY A 315 12.68 -9.21 30.61
CA GLY A 315 11.72 -8.84 31.65
C GLY A 315 10.93 -7.59 31.29
N ILE A 316 9.67 -7.77 30.95
CA ILE A 316 8.72 -6.68 30.78
C ILE A 316 8.08 -6.42 32.14
N ASP A 317 8.45 -5.29 32.74
CA ASP A 317 7.70 -4.70 33.83
C ASP A 317 6.40 -4.13 33.25
N VAL A 318 5.27 -4.73 33.63
CA VAL A 318 3.94 -4.31 33.19
C VAL A 318 3.39 -3.35 34.26
N PRO A 319 2.97 -2.12 33.92
CA PRO A 319 2.44 -1.16 34.88
C PRO A 319 1.14 -1.60 35.56
#